data_AF-Q8KHI0-F1
#
_entry.id   AF-Q8KHI0-F1
#
_cell.length_a   1.000
_cell.length_b   1.000
_cell.length_c   1.000
_cell.angle_alpha   90.00
_cell.angle_beta   90.00
_cell.angle_gamma   90.00
#
_symmetry.space_group_name_H-M   'P 1'
#
loop_
_entity.id
_entity.type
_entity.pdbx_description
1 polymer ?
#
loop_
_entity_poly.entity_id
_entity_poly.type
_entity_poly.pdbx_seq_one_letter_code
_entity_poly.pdbx_strand_id
1 'polypeptide(L)'
;PYRRFDIVVADPICTLTTLGKETVVSESEKRTTTTDDPLQVLQQVLDRADIRPTHNEDLPFQGGALGLFGYDLGRRFESLPEIAEQDIVLPDMAVGIYDWALIVDHQRHTVSLLSHNDVNARRAWLESQQFSPQEDFTLTSDWQSNMTREQYGEKFRQVQEYLHSGDCYQVNLAQRFHATYSGDEWQAFLQLNQANRAPFSAFLRLEQGAILSLSPERFILCDNSEIQTRPIKGTLPRLPDPQEDSKQAEKLANSAKDRAENLMIVDLMRNDIGRVAVAGSVKVPELFVVEPFPAVHHLVSTITAQLPEQLHASDLLRAAFPGGSITGAPKVRA
;
A
#
# COMPACT_ATOMS: atom_id res chain seq x y z
N PRO A 1 -5.96 15.72 6.36
CA PRO A 1 -6.90 14.81 7.08
C PRO A 1 -6.25 13.47 7.47
N TYR A 2 -5.58 12.76 6.57
CA TYR A 2 -5.16 11.35 6.79
C TYR A 2 -3.71 11.16 7.28
N ARG A 3 -3.17 12.11 8.04
CA ARG A 3 -1.79 12.06 8.62
C ARG A 3 -1.82 12.06 10.14
N ARG A 4 -2.82 11.42 10.73
CA ARG A 4 -3.06 11.47 12.17
C ARG A 4 -2.07 10.60 12.95
N PHE A 5 -1.70 9.44 12.39
CA PHE A 5 -0.97 8.41 13.13
C PHE A 5 0.35 8.05 12.45
N ASP A 6 1.40 7.90 13.26
CA ASP A 6 2.53 7.04 12.94
C ASP A 6 2.45 5.79 13.83
N ILE A 7 2.78 4.63 13.27
CA ILE A 7 2.68 3.32 13.93
C ILE A 7 4.04 2.63 13.85
N VAL A 8 4.56 2.18 14.98
CA VAL A 8 5.82 1.44 15.07
C VAL A 8 5.58 0.07 15.69
N VAL A 9 6.14 -0.94 15.04
CA VAL A 9 6.17 -2.34 15.49
C VAL A 9 7.54 -2.94 15.20
N ALA A 10 7.92 -3.95 15.97
CA ALA A 10 9.10 -4.80 15.78
C ALA A 10 8.92 -6.07 16.61
N ASP A 11 9.84 -7.04 16.52
CA ASP A 11 9.81 -8.25 17.37
C ASP A 11 8.45 -8.99 17.31
N PRO A 12 8.07 -9.52 16.13
CA PRO A 12 6.78 -10.20 15.94
C PRO A 12 6.74 -11.54 16.69
N ILE A 13 5.55 -11.91 17.19
CA ILE A 13 5.33 -13.24 17.81
C ILE A 13 5.18 -14.35 16.76
N CYS A 14 4.84 -13.98 15.53
CA CYS A 14 4.73 -14.88 14.38
C CYS A 14 5.03 -14.11 13.09
N THR A 15 5.66 -14.76 12.10
CA THR A 15 5.85 -14.20 10.76
C THR A 15 5.23 -15.09 9.70
N LEU A 16 4.71 -14.46 8.64
CA LEU A 16 4.21 -15.11 7.44
C LEU A 16 4.97 -14.58 6.23
N THR A 17 5.64 -15.48 5.52
CA THR A 17 6.43 -15.15 4.33
C THR A 17 5.96 -16.01 3.16
N THR A 18 5.49 -15.38 2.08
CA THR A 18 5.06 -16.07 0.86
C THR A 18 6.06 -15.84 -0.27
N LEU A 19 6.48 -16.92 -0.92
CA LEU A 19 7.28 -16.91 -2.15
C LEU A 19 6.62 -17.83 -3.17
N GLY A 20 6.05 -17.24 -4.21
CA GLY A 20 5.23 -17.94 -5.18
C GLY A 20 4.11 -18.71 -4.48
N LYS A 21 4.11 -20.04 -4.66
CA LYS A 21 3.02 -20.93 -4.19
C LYS A 21 3.09 -21.27 -2.71
N GLU A 22 4.21 -21.04 -2.04
CA GLU A 22 4.40 -21.48 -0.66
C GLU A 22 4.37 -20.30 0.30
N THR A 23 3.63 -20.48 1.40
CA THR A 23 3.63 -19.59 2.56
C THR A 23 4.25 -20.32 3.74
N VAL A 24 5.31 -19.73 4.29
CA VAL A 24 5.96 -20.19 5.52
C VAL A 24 5.39 -19.40 6.68
N VAL A 25 4.84 -20.10 7.66
CA VAL A 25 4.39 -19.54 8.95
C VAL A 25 5.42 -19.94 10.00
N SER A 26 6.06 -18.95 10.63
CA SER A 26 7.10 -19.15 11.64
C SER A 26 6.67 -18.56 12.98
N GLU A 27 6.61 -19.40 14.00
CA GLU A 27 6.41 -19.07 15.41
C GLU A 27 7.61 -19.62 16.19
N SER A 28 7.87 -19.09 17.39
CA SER A 28 9.08 -19.33 18.20
C SER A 28 9.73 -20.71 18.06
N GLU A 29 8.94 -21.79 18.19
CA GLU A 29 9.42 -23.18 18.09
C GLU A 29 8.82 -23.98 16.92
N LYS A 30 7.93 -23.38 16.12
CA LYS A 30 7.17 -24.09 15.09
C LYS A 30 7.26 -23.35 13.78
N ARG A 31 7.71 -24.07 12.75
CA ARG A 31 7.73 -23.61 11.37
C ARG A 31 6.89 -24.56 10.53
N THR A 32 5.89 -24.00 9.85
CA THR A 32 5.01 -24.76 8.94
C THR A 32 5.02 -24.11 7.57
N THR A 33 4.84 -24.92 6.53
CA THR A 33 4.72 -24.47 5.15
C THR A 33 3.39 -24.95 4.61
N THR A 34 2.67 -24.09 3.90
CA THR A 34 1.42 -24.42 3.22
C THR A 34 1.36 -23.80 1.84
N THR A 35 0.52 -24.37 0.97
CA THR A 35 0.19 -23.83 -0.35
C THR A 35 -1.22 -23.23 -0.42
N ASP A 36 -1.91 -23.18 0.72
CA ASP A 36 -3.20 -22.53 0.88
C ASP A 36 -3.10 -21.04 0.58
N ASP A 37 -4.25 -20.40 0.41
CA ASP A 37 -4.29 -18.98 0.15
C ASP A 37 -3.59 -18.15 1.25
N PRO A 38 -2.64 -17.25 0.90
CA PRO A 38 -1.87 -16.51 1.90
C PRO A 38 -2.71 -15.63 2.83
N LEU A 39 -3.79 -15.02 2.34
CA LEU A 39 -4.66 -14.15 3.15
C LEU A 39 -5.60 -14.96 4.04
N GLN A 40 -6.02 -16.14 3.58
CA GLN A 40 -6.74 -17.08 4.44
C GLN A 40 -5.83 -17.62 5.56
N VAL A 41 -4.58 -17.99 5.25
CA VAL A 41 -3.60 -18.42 6.25
C VAL A 41 -3.32 -17.29 7.24
N LEU A 42 -3.15 -16.06 6.76
CA LEU A 42 -3.00 -14.87 7.61
C LEU A 42 -4.17 -14.72 8.58
N GLN A 43 -5.41 -14.86 8.09
CA GLN A 43 -6.60 -14.76 8.93
C GLN A 43 -6.66 -15.87 9.98
N GLN A 44 -6.33 -17.11 9.62
CA GLN A 44 -6.26 -18.23 10.57
C GLN A 44 -5.22 -17.98 11.68
N VAL A 45 -4.07 -17.40 11.34
CA VAL A 45 -3.05 -17.04 12.32
C VAL A 45 -3.55 -15.94 13.26
N LEU A 46 -4.23 -14.92 12.73
CA LEU A 46 -4.84 -13.85 13.54
C LEU A 46 -5.91 -14.40 14.48
N ASP A 47 -6.78 -15.29 14.00
CA ASP A 47 -7.84 -15.91 14.81
C ASP A 47 -7.27 -16.78 15.93
N ARG A 48 -6.20 -17.54 15.65
CA ARG A 48 -5.53 -18.39 16.62
C ARG A 48 -4.79 -17.60 17.71
N ALA A 49 -4.35 -16.38 17.41
CA ALA A 49 -3.76 -15.50 18.42
C ALA A 49 -4.79 -15.05 19.48
N ASP A 50 -6.09 -15.11 19.16
CA ASP A 50 -7.22 -14.78 20.04
C ASP A 50 -7.14 -13.38 20.68
N ILE A 51 -6.50 -12.44 19.97
CA ILE A 51 -6.41 -11.03 20.36
C ILE A 51 -7.50 -10.26 19.61
N ARG A 52 -8.61 -9.96 20.31
CA ARG A 52 -9.79 -9.29 19.75
C ARG A 52 -10.20 -8.09 20.62
N PRO A 53 -9.39 -7.02 20.67
CA PRO A 53 -9.76 -5.83 21.41
C PRO A 53 -11.00 -5.16 20.82
N THR A 54 -11.77 -4.46 21.66
CA THR A 54 -12.82 -3.57 21.18
C THR A 54 -12.19 -2.41 20.41
N HIS A 55 -12.83 -2.02 19.30
CA HIS A 55 -12.42 -0.88 18.47
C HIS A 55 -12.19 0.39 19.31
N ASN A 56 -11.17 1.16 18.93
CA ASN A 56 -10.84 2.43 19.54
C ASN A 56 -10.30 3.41 18.47
N GLU A 57 -10.97 4.54 18.28
CA GLU A 57 -10.59 5.58 17.32
C GLU A 57 -9.21 6.20 17.59
N ASP A 58 -8.74 6.19 18.84
CA ASP A 58 -7.44 6.73 19.24
C ASP A 58 -6.30 5.69 19.11
N LEU A 59 -6.63 4.42 18.89
CA LEU A 59 -5.69 3.32 18.71
C LEU A 59 -6.11 2.47 17.49
N PRO A 60 -5.92 2.96 16.25
CA PRO A 60 -6.40 2.28 15.03
C PRO A 60 -5.71 0.95 14.75
N PHE A 61 -4.57 0.69 15.39
CA PHE A 61 -3.87 -0.58 15.38
C PHE A 61 -3.57 -0.99 16.82
N GLN A 62 -4.11 -2.12 17.25
CA GLN A 62 -4.00 -2.62 18.62
C GLN A 62 -3.26 -3.96 18.64
N GLY A 63 -2.21 -4.09 17.83
CA GLY A 63 -1.63 -5.39 17.51
C GLY A 63 -2.41 -6.11 16.41
N GLY A 64 -1.78 -7.11 15.80
CA GLY A 64 -2.26 -7.80 14.61
C GLY A 64 -1.19 -7.86 13.51
N ALA A 65 -1.65 -7.99 12.27
CA ALA A 65 -0.80 -8.14 11.11
C ALA A 65 -0.30 -6.78 10.58
N LEU A 66 1.00 -6.66 10.34
CA LEU A 66 1.60 -5.50 9.66
C LEU A 66 2.75 -5.97 8.76
N GLY A 67 2.79 -5.50 7.51
CA GLY A 67 3.88 -5.81 6.58
C GLY A 67 3.56 -5.52 5.13
N LEU A 68 4.17 -6.31 4.25
CA LEU A 68 4.14 -6.18 2.80
C LEU A 68 3.19 -7.18 2.14
N PHE A 69 2.42 -6.70 1.17
CA PHE A 69 1.73 -7.50 0.15
C PHE A 69 2.24 -7.02 -1.22
N GLY A 70 3.21 -7.73 -1.79
CA GLY A 70 3.84 -7.42 -3.07
C GLY A 70 2.90 -7.67 -4.25
N TYR A 71 3.16 -6.98 -5.37
CA TYR A 71 2.29 -7.03 -6.56
C TYR A 71 2.08 -8.46 -7.08
N ASP A 72 3.14 -9.28 -7.12
CA ASP A 72 3.11 -10.66 -7.59
C ASP A 72 2.32 -11.61 -6.68
N LEU A 73 1.94 -11.20 -5.45
CA LEU A 73 0.97 -11.93 -4.63
C LEU A 73 -0.37 -12.12 -5.35
N GLY A 74 -0.72 -11.21 -6.27
CA GLY A 74 -1.90 -11.33 -7.13
C GLY A 74 -1.95 -12.63 -7.93
N ARG A 75 -0.80 -13.25 -8.24
CA ARG A 75 -0.70 -14.56 -8.91
C ARG A 75 -1.27 -15.71 -8.07
N ARG A 76 -1.51 -15.49 -6.77
CA ARG A 76 -2.21 -16.45 -5.88
C ARG A 76 -3.72 -16.31 -5.95
N PHE A 77 -4.22 -15.21 -6.49
CA PHE A 77 -5.65 -14.94 -6.60
C PHE A 77 -6.15 -15.13 -8.04
N GLU A 78 -5.29 -14.88 -9.03
CA GLU A 78 -5.62 -14.97 -10.46
C GLU A 78 -4.55 -15.76 -11.22
N SER A 79 -4.97 -16.46 -12.29
CA SER A 79 -4.04 -17.16 -13.18
C SER A 79 -3.46 -16.18 -14.21
N LEU A 80 -2.17 -15.88 -14.08
CA LEU A 80 -1.45 -14.93 -14.92
C LEU A 80 -0.30 -15.61 -15.67
N PRO A 81 0.09 -15.10 -16.85
CA PRO A 81 1.23 -15.65 -17.58
C PRO A 81 2.57 -15.33 -16.89
N GLU A 82 3.55 -16.20 -17.09
CA GLU A 82 4.92 -16.08 -16.56
C GLU A 82 5.88 -15.67 -17.69
N ILE A 83 5.79 -14.41 -18.12
CA ILE A 83 6.63 -13.84 -19.19
C ILE A 83 7.74 -12.94 -18.64
N ALA A 84 7.41 -12.13 -17.63
CA ALA A 84 8.38 -11.24 -16.99
C ALA A 84 9.38 -12.06 -16.17
N GLU A 85 10.65 -11.68 -16.24
CA GLU A 85 11.72 -12.29 -15.45
C GLU A 85 11.55 -11.93 -13.97
N GLN A 86 11.72 -12.92 -13.09
CA GLN A 86 11.74 -12.70 -11.64
C GLN A 86 13.17 -12.43 -11.18
N ASP A 87 13.59 -11.17 -11.27
CA ASP A 87 14.97 -10.74 -11.01
C ASP A 87 15.16 -10.05 -9.64
N ILE A 88 14.09 -9.97 -8.83
CA ILE A 88 14.14 -9.49 -7.45
C ILE A 88 13.72 -10.64 -6.53
N VAL A 89 14.61 -11.06 -5.65
CA VAL A 89 14.34 -12.07 -4.63
C VAL A 89 13.78 -11.38 -3.38
N LEU A 90 12.50 -11.02 -3.43
CA LEU A 90 11.76 -10.43 -2.33
C LEU A 90 10.43 -11.16 -2.16
N PRO A 91 9.93 -11.39 -0.92
CA PRO A 91 8.68 -12.12 -0.73
C PRO A 91 7.45 -11.43 -1.33
N ASP A 92 6.55 -12.22 -1.90
CA ASP A 92 5.24 -11.75 -2.37
C ASP A 92 4.37 -11.29 -1.19
N MET A 93 4.56 -11.89 -0.01
CA MET A 93 3.98 -11.43 1.24
C MET A 93 5.03 -11.54 2.33
N ALA A 94 5.22 -10.50 3.14
CA ALA A 94 6.11 -10.52 4.30
C ALA A 94 5.44 -9.74 5.44
N VAL A 95 4.78 -10.47 6.35
CA VAL A 95 3.93 -9.88 7.39
C VAL A 95 4.32 -10.44 8.76
N GLY A 96 4.47 -9.55 9.73
CA GLY A 96 4.60 -9.91 11.14
C GLY A 96 3.25 -9.82 11.86
N ILE A 97 3.05 -10.70 12.83
CA ILE A 97 1.96 -10.63 13.82
C ILE A 97 2.55 -10.04 15.09
N TYR A 98 2.00 -8.92 15.53
CA TYR A 98 2.49 -8.15 16.66
C TYR A 98 1.43 -8.11 17.77
N ASP A 99 1.82 -8.39 19.00
CA ASP A 99 0.97 -8.25 20.18
C ASP A 99 1.11 -6.87 20.86
N TRP A 100 1.88 -5.97 20.25
CA TRP A 100 2.20 -4.64 20.77
C TRP A 100 2.35 -3.63 19.63
N ALA A 101 2.23 -2.35 19.97
CA ALA A 101 2.52 -1.24 19.06
C ALA A 101 2.85 0.04 19.83
N LEU A 102 3.62 0.92 19.19
CA LEU A 102 3.78 2.31 19.61
C LEU A 102 3.03 3.21 18.61
N ILE A 103 2.03 3.93 19.10
CA ILE A 103 1.13 4.78 18.32
C ILE A 103 1.42 6.24 18.64
N VAL A 104 1.83 7.01 17.64
CA VAL A 104 2.01 8.46 17.74
C VAL A 104 0.79 9.13 17.15
N ASP A 105 -0.03 9.79 17.99
CA ASP A 105 -1.19 10.58 17.54
C ASP A 105 -0.80 12.06 17.46
N HIS A 106 -0.64 12.55 16.23
CA HIS A 106 -0.29 13.95 15.93
C HIS A 106 -1.42 14.94 16.22
N GLN A 107 -2.67 14.49 16.25
CA GLN A 107 -3.81 15.35 16.56
C GLN A 107 -3.95 15.54 18.07
N ARG A 108 -3.77 14.47 18.85
CA ARG A 108 -3.85 14.50 20.32
C ARG A 108 -2.55 14.88 21.01
N HIS A 109 -1.44 14.87 20.28
CA HIS A 109 -0.07 15.06 20.80
C HIS A 109 0.28 14.04 21.89
N THR A 110 -0.08 12.77 21.65
CA THR A 110 0.15 11.67 22.60
C THR A 110 0.89 10.52 21.93
N VAL A 111 1.81 9.89 22.67
CA VAL A 111 2.46 8.63 22.26
C VAL A 111 1.99 7.54 23.19
N SER A 112 1.32 6.53 22.62
CA SER A 112 0.73 5.41 23.36
C SER A 112 1.49 4.14 23.06
N LEU A 113 2.05 3.51 24.09
CA LEU A 113 2.58 2.16 24.01
C LEU A 113 1.51 1.18 24.50
N LEU A 114 1.12 0.23 23.64
CA LEU A 114 0.20 -0.85 24.00
C LEU A 114 0.90 -2.19 23.86
N SER A 115 0.51 -3.16 24.70
CA SER A 115 0.87 -4.57 24.56
C SER A 115 -0.23 -5.44 25.17
N HIS A 116 -0.55 -6.55 24.51
CA HIS A 116 -1.43 -7.61 25.05
C HIS A 116 -0.68 -8.58 25.96
N ASN A 117 0.64 -8.44 26.06
CA ASN A 117 1.49 -9.11 27.04
C ASN A 117 1.83 -8.13 28.19
N ASP A 118 3.05 -8.16 28.72
CA ASP A 118 3.52 -7.20 29.71
C ASP A 118 4.03 -5.90 29.06
N VAL A 119 3.23 -4.84 29.14
CA VAL A 119 3.57 -3.50 28.64
C VAL A 119 4.80 -2.89 29.33
N ASN A 120 5.07 -3.23 30.60
CA ASN A 120 6.26 -2.73 31.29
C ASN A 120 7.52 -3.43 30.78
N ALA A 121 7.44 -4.74 30.54
CA ALA A 121 8.53 -5.48 29.91
C ALA A 121 8.81 -4.95 28.49
N ARG A 122 7.77 -4.67 27.70
CA ARG A 122 7.93 -4.08 26.36
C ARG A 122 8.55 -2.68 26.42
N ARG A 123 8.15 -1.85 27.38
CA ARG A 123 8.76 -0.53 27.60
C ARG A 123 10.24 -0.67 27.97
N ALA A 124 10.58 -1.55 28.91
CA ALA A 124 11.97 -1.80 29.31
C ALA A 124 12.81 -2.31 28.13
N TRP A 125 12.25 -3.19 27.30
CA TRP A 125 12.88 -3.65 26.07
C TRP A 125 13.10 -2.50 25.07
N LEU A 126 12.12 -1.62 24.85
CA LEU A 126 12.27 -0.43 24.00
C LEU A 126 13.38 0.50 24.52
N GLU A 127 13.41 0.76 25.82
CA GLU A 127 14.44 1.60 26.47
C GLU A 127 15.85 1.00 26.38
N SER A 128 15.95 -0.33 26.30
CA SER A 128 17.23 -1.02 26.10
C SER A 128 17.76 -0.97 24.67
N GLN A 129 16.91 -0.69 23.67
CA GLN A 129 17.33 -0.61 22.28
C GLN A 129 18.28 0.58 22.11
N GLN A 130 19.40 0.36 21.43
CA GLN A 130 20.36 1.40 21.11
C GLN A 130 20.19 1.80 19.65
N PHE A 131 20.21 3.10 19.38
CA PHE A 131 20.33 3.58 18.02
C PHE A 131 21.75 3.30 17.53
N SER A 132 21.90 2.38 16.58
CA SER A 132 23.19 2.03 16.00
C SER A 132 23.75 3.22 15.20
N PRO A 133 25.08 3.44 15.21
CA PRO A 133 25.71 4.39 14.30
C PRO A 133 25.38 4.02 12.87
N GLN A 134 24.83 4.96 12.10
CA GLN A 134 24.44 4.71 10.72
C GLN A 134 25.62 4.99 9.80
N GLU A 135 25.88 4.09 8.87
CA GLU A 135 26.77 4.36 7.75
C GLU A 135 26.07 5.31 6.78
N ASP A 136 26.78 6.33 6.30
CA ASP A 136 26.21 7.31 5.38
C ASP A 136 25.75 6.61 4.09
N PHE A 137 24.48 6.84 3.73
CA PHE A 137 23.91 6.34 2.50
C PHE A 137 24.51 7.07 1.29
N THR A 138 24.97 6.31 0.30
CA THR A 138 25.46 6.87 -0.95
C THR A 138 25.12 5.97 -2.13
N LEU A 139 24.74 6.59 -3.26
CA LEU A 139 24.63 5.90 -4.53
C LEU A 139 26.04 5.68 -5.10
N THR A 140 26.32 4.45 -5.52
CA THR A 140 27.60 4.04 -6.11
C THR A 140 27.52 3.90 -7.63
N SER A 141 26.34 4.11 -8.21
CA SER A 141 26.14 4.27 -9.66
C SER A 141 25.08 5.33 -9.94
N ASP A 142 25.07 5.82 -11.18
CA ASP A 142 23.92 6.57 -11.70
C ASP A 142 22.69 5.67 -11.83
N TRP A 143 21.52 6.30 -11.90
CA TRP A 143 20.26 5.63 -12.20
C TRP A 143 20.20 5.13 -13.64
N GLN A 144 19.78 3.89 -13.82
CA GLN A 144 19.56 3.27 -15.11
C GLN A 144 18.12 2.75 -15.22
N SER A 145 17.46 3.07 -16.34
CA SER A 145 16.14 2.49 -16.66
C SER A 145 16.30 1.11 -17.27
N ASN A 146 15.35 0.20 -17.01
CA ASN A 146 15.25 -1.09 -17.69
C ASN A 146 14.82 -0.98 -19.17
N MET A 147 14.49 0.22 -19.65
CA MET A 147 14.06 0.44 -21.03
C MET A 147 14.61 1.76 -21.60
N THR A 148 14.93 1.76 -22.89
CA THR A 148 15.17 2.99 -23.66
C THR A 148 13.85 3.68 -24.01
N ARG A 149 13.94 4.93 -24.49
CA ARG A 149 12.78 5.71 -24.94
C ARG A 149 12.03 5.02 -26.08
N GLU A 150 12.75 4.36 -26.98
CA GLU A 150 12.21 3.65 -28.13
C GLU A 150 11.46 2.41 -27.68
N GLN A 151 12.05 1.62 -26.77
CA GLN A 151 11.43 0.41 -26.20
C GLN A 151 10.16 0.74 -25.42
N TYR A 152 10.18 1.79 -24.59
CA TYR A 152 8.97 2.27 -23.91
C TYR A 152 7.90 2.73 -24.93
N GLY A 153 8.32 3.47 -25.97
CA GLY A 153 7.41 3.93 -27.03
C GLY A 153 6.78 2.80 -27.84
N GLU A 154 7.51 1.70 -28.05
CA GLU A 154 6.99 0.51 -28.71
C GLU A 154 5.94 -0.19 -27.85
N LYS A 155 6.27 -0.49 -26.58
CA LYS A 155 5.31 -1.11 -25.63
C LYS A 155 4.08 -0.24 -25.42
N PHE A 156 4.24 1.09 -25.38
CA PHE A 156 3.13 2.02 -25.32
C PHE A 156 2.18 1.90 -26.52
N ARG A 157 2.73 1.81 -27.75
CA ARG A 157 1.91 1.59 -28.96
C ARG A 157 1.22 0.23 -28.95
N GLN A 158 1.88 -0.82 -28.46
CA GLN A 158 1.26 -2.14 -28.30
C GLN A 158 0.08 -2.07 -27.33
N VAL A 159 0.22 -1.37 -26.20
CA VAL A 159 -0.90 -1.11 -25.29
C VAL A 159 -2.03 -0.38 -26.00
N GLN A 160 -1.74 0.69 -26.77
CA GLN A 160 -2.78 1.40 -27.52
C GLN A 160 -3.51 0.50 -28.51
N GLU A 161 -2.81 -0.41 -29.20
CA GLU A 161 -3.43 -1.38 -30.10
C GLU A 161 -4.39 -2.32 -29.35
N TYR A 162 -4.01 -2.82 -28.17
CA TYR A 162 -4.90 -3.61 -27.32
C TYR A 162 -6.13 -2.82 -26.84
N LEU A 163 -5.98 -1.52 -26.60
CA LEU A 163 -7.13 -0.65 -26.28
C LEU A 163 -8.04 -0.49 -27.51
N HIS A 164 -7.48 -0.35 -28.70
CA HIS A 164 -8.24 -0.21 -29.95
C HIS A 164 -8.94 -1.51 -30.37
N SER A 165 -8.35 -2.68 -30.10
CA SER A 165 -8.98 -3.99 -30.35
C SER A 165 -10.12 -4.31 -29.37
N GLY A 166 -10.27 -3.52 -28.29
CA GLY A 166 -11.31 -3.69 -27.28
C GLY A 166 -10.93 -4.66 -26.16
N ASP A 167 -9.65 -5.03 -26.04
CA ASP A 167 -9.19 -5.97 -25.01
C ASP A 167 -9.25 -5.30 -23.62
N CYS A 168 -8.84 -4.04 -23.54
CA CYS A 168 -8.83 -3.23 -22.32
C CYS A 168 -9.32 -1.81 -22.59
N TYR A 169 -9.71 -1.11 -21.53
CA TYR A 169 -10.00 0.32 -21.54
C TYR A 169 -8.82 1.16 -21.03
N GLN A 170 -8.04 0.60 -20.11
CA GLN A 170 -6.86 1.23 -19.53
C GLN A 170 -5.86 0.16 -19.10
N VAL A 171 -4.56 0.43 -19.30
CA VAL A 171 -3.44 -0.37 -18.80
C VAL A 171 -2.38 0.57 -18.23
N ASN A 172 -1.84 0.24 -17.07
CA ASN A 172 -0.75 0.95 -16.43
C ASN A 172 0.60 0.32 -16.83
N LEU A 173 1.29 0.95 -17.78
CA LEU A 173 2.64 0.53 -18.20
C LEU A 173 3.70 1.22 -17.34
N ALA A 174 4.50 0.43 -16.61
CA ALA A 174 5.58 0.93 -15.77
C ALA A 174 6.96 0.60 -16.33
N GLN A 175 7.97 1.34 -15.86
CA GLN A 175 9.39 1.06 -16.07
C GLN A 175 10.11 1.08 -14.72
N ARG A 176 11.22 0.36 -14.61
CA ARG A 176 12.01 0.30 -13.37
C ARG A 176 13.31 1.06 -13.55
N PHE A 177 13.63 1.93 -12.60
CA PHE A 177 14.94 2.55 -12.47
C PHE A 177 15.71 1.82 -11.37
N HIS A 178 17.00 1.56 -11.59
CA HIS A 178 17.88 0.93 -10.61
C HIS A 178 19.22 1.66 -10.53
N ALA A 179 19.87 1.56 -9.37
CA ALA A 179 21.23 2.03 -9.11
C ALA A 179 21.85 1.14 -8.02
N THR A 180 23.17 1.10 -7.93
CA THR A 180 23.88 0.48 -6.80
C THR A 180 24.07 1.50 -5.68
N TYR A 181 24.10 1.04 -4.42
CA TYR A 181 24.30 1.91 -3.26
C TYR A 181 25.11 1.20 -2.16
N SER A 182 25.54 1.98 -1.17
CA SER A 182 26.12 1.51 0.09
C SER A 182 25.63 2.39 1.25
N GLY A 183 25.79 1.91 2.49
CA GLY A 183 25.34 2.61 3.71
C GLY A 183 23.93 2.23 4.14
N ASP A 184 23.38 2.95 5.12
CA ASP A 184 22.14 2.60 5.79
C ASP A 184 20.90 3.29 5.18
N GLU A 185 19.89 2.50 4.82
CA GLU A 185 18.72 3.00 4.12
C GLU A 185 17.76 3.79 5.01
N TRP A 186 17.87 3.72 6.34
CA TRP A 186 17.05 4.56 7.23
C TRP A 186 17.43 6.04 7.07
N GLN A 187 18.72 6.34 6.89
CA GLN A 187 19.17 7.71 6.64
C GLN A 187 18.53 8.27 5.35
N ALA A 188 18.53 7.48 4.27
CA ALA A 188 17.86 7.84 3.02
C ALA A 188 16.34 8.03 3.23
N PHE A 189 15.70 7.12 3.97
CA PHE A 189 14.27 7.23 4.29
C PHE A 189 13.93 8.52 5.04
N LEU A 190 14.72 8.91 6.04
CA LEU A 190 14.49 10.15 6.80
C LEU A 190 14.50 11.38 5.87
N GLN A 191 15.49 11.48 4.99
CA GLN A 191 15.61 12.59 4.03
C GLN A 191 14.44 12.60 3.04
N LEU A 192 14.11 11.44 2.47
CA LEU A 192 13.00 11.27 1.53
C LEU A 192 11.64 11.58 2.17
N ASN A 193 11.40 11.07 3.38
CA ASN A 193 10.14 11.28 4.09
C ASN A 193 9.96 12.76 4.45
N GLN A 194 11.04 13.45 4.84
CA GLN A 194 11.01 14.90 5.07
C GLN A 194 10.69 15.69 3.80
N ALA A 195 11.24 15.30 2.65
CA ALA A 195 11.03 15.99 1.38
C ALA A 195 9.62 15.76 0.81
N ASN A 196 9.14 14.51 0.82
CA ASN A 196 7.88 14.13 0.19
C ASN A 196 6.65 14.35 1.09
N ARG A 197 6.79 14.16 2.41
CA ARG A 197 5.71 14.30 3.42
C ARG A 197 4.43 13.56 3.00
N ALA A 198 4.59 12.37 2.45
CA ALA A 198 3.49 11.56 1.94
C ALA A 198 2.68 10.95 3.10
N PRO A 199 1.34 10.90 3.00
CA PRO A 199 0.46 10.43 4.08
C PRO A 199 0.58 8.94 4.42
N PHE A 200 1.08 8.10 3.52
CA PHE A 200 1.18 6.65 3.70
C PHE A 200 2.61 6.15 3.49
N SER A 201 3.59 6.95 3.95
CA SER A 201 5.00 6.53 3.98
C SER A 201 5.18 5.32 4.90
N ALA A 202 6.11 4.43 4.54
CA ALA A 202 6.46 3.28 5.37
C ALA A 202 7.94 2.91 5.19
N PHE A 203 8.58 2.50 6.28
CA PHE A 203 9.89 1.87 6.26
C PHE A 203 9.76 0.46 6.81
N LEU A 204 10.09 -0.56 6.02
CA LEU A 204 10.06 -1.96 6.45
C LEU A 204 11.47 -2.53 6.34
N ARG A 205 12.03 -2.97 7.47
CA ARG A 205 13.25 -3.79 7.48
C ARG A 205 12.84 -5.26 7.46
N LEU A 206 13.06 -5.92 6.32
CA LEU A 206 12.82 -7.35 6.11
C LEU A 206 14.15 -8.11 6.19
N GLU A 207 14.10 -9.44 6.24
CA GLU A 207 15.31 -10.28 6.21
C GLU A 207 16.08 -10.14 4.89
N GLN A 208 15.37 -9.92 3.77
CA GLN A 208 15.95 -9.86 2.43
C GLN A 208 16.43 -8.45 2.03
N GLY A 209 16.01 -7.41 2.75
CA GLY A 209 16.30 -6.01 2.39
C GLY A 209 15.38 -5.02 3.08
N ALA A 210 15.39 -3.76 2.63
CA ALA A 210 14.52 -2.71 3.14
C ALA A 210 13.55 -2.19 2.07
N ILE A 211 12.34 -1.84 2.49
CA ILE A 211 11.35 -1.13 1.66
C ILE A 211 11.19 0.29 2.18
N LEU A 212 11.41 1.26 1.29
CA LEU A 212 11.22 2.69 1.54
C LEU A 212 10.06 3.17 0.70
N SER A 213 8.87 3.23 1.29
CA SER A 213 7.65 3.72 0.63
C SER A 213 7.37 5.17 0.96
N LEU A 214 7.05 5.97 -0.06
CA LEU A 214 6.63 7.37 0.04
C LEU A 214 5.24 7.54 -0.60
N SER A 215 4.33 6.60 -0.35
CA SER A 215 3.04 6.56 -1.04
C SER A 215 2.11 7.72 -0.63
N PRO A 216 1.57 8.48 -1.61
CA PRO A 216 0.51 9.44 -1.35
C PRO A 216 -0.90 8.81 -1.39
N GLU A 217 -1.03 7.58 -1.89
CA GLU A 217 -2.30 6.97 -2.22
C GLU A 217 -2.66 5.89 -1.19
N ARG A 218 -3.90 5.98 -0.69
CA ARG A 218 -4.53 4.93 0.12
C ARG A 218 -5.13 3.91 -0.82
N PHE A 219 -4.78 2.64 -0.64
CA PHE A 219 -5.48 1.56 -1.33
C PHE A 219 -6.88 1.36 -0.72
N ILE A 220 -6.97 0.80 0.49
CA ILE A 220 -8.23 0.55 1.21
C ILE A 220 -8.04 0.86 2.70
N LEU A 221 -9.01 1.53 3.30
CA LEU A 221 -9.22 1.60 4.74
C LEU A 221 -10.47 0.78 5.06
N CYS A 222 -10.41 -0.04 6.10
CA CYS A 222 -11.56 -0.67 6.71
C CYS A 222 -11.54 -0.31 8.20
N ASP A 223 -12.37 0.64 8.61
CA ASP A 223 -12.42 1.17 9.97
C ASP A 223 -13.80 0.88 10.56
N ASN A 224 -13.86 0.04 11.59
CA ASN A 224 -15.12 -0.40 12.20
C ASN A 224 -16.17 -0.84 11.16
N SER A 225 -15.75 -1.68 10.22
CA SER A 225 -16.54 -2.16 9.07
C SER A 225 -16.94 -1.12 8.01
N GLU A 226 -16.61 0.17 8.17
CA GLU A 226 -16.71 1.16 7.09
C GLU A 226 -15.50 1.04 6.17
N ILE A 227 -15.78 0.75 4.90
CA ILE A 227 -14.79 0.63 3.83
C ILE A 227 -14.64 2.00 3.18
N GLN A 228 -13.39 2.42 2.93
CA GLN A 228 -13.08 3.60 2.16
C GLN A 228 -11.88 3.37 1.25
N THR A 229 -11.99 3.74 -0.01
CA THR A 229 -10.88 3.80 -0.96
C THR A 229 -10.85 5.15 -1.67
N ARG A 230 -9.65 5.65 -1.95
CA ARG A 230 -9.43 7.00 -2.49
C ARG A 230 -8.48 6.98 -3.69
N PRO A 231 -8.90 6.43 -4.84
CA PRO A 231 -8.06 6.36 -6.02
C PRO A 231 -7.63 7.75 -6.50
N ILE A 232 -6.38 7.85 -6.92
CA ILE A 232 -5.80 9.06 -7.50
C ILE A 232 -5.57 8.85 -9.00
N LYS A 233 -6.18 9.72 -9.83
CA LYS A 233 -5.94 9.77 -11.28
C LYS A 233 -6.10 11.20 -11.79
N GLY A 234 -5.01 11.74 -12.33
CA GLY A 234 -4.86 13.14 -12.74
C GLY A 234 -3.98 13.90 -11.75
N THR A 235 -2.86 14.45 -12.25
CA THR A 235 -1.86 15.16 -11.44
C THR A 235 -1.30 16.35 -12.21
N LEU A 236 -1.24 17.53 -11.58
CA LEU A 236 -0.51 18.69 -12.09
C LEU A 236 0.45 19.21 -11.03
N PRO A 237 1.64 19.75 -11.40
CA PRO A 237 2.57 20.29 -10.42
C PRO A 237 2.00 21.52 -9.70
N ARG A 238 2.47 21.79 -8.48
CA ARG A 238 2.20 23.08 -7.81
C ARG A 238 3.01 24.19 -8.45
N LEU A 239 2.46 25.40 -8.46
CA LEU A 239 3.18 26.59 -8.90
C LEU A 239 3.50 27.52 -7.72
N PRO A 240 4.64 28.25 -7.74
CA PRO A 240 4.98 29.21 -6.69
C PRO A 240 4.01 30.40 -6.62
N ASP A 241 3.46 30.81 -7.76
CA ASP A 241 2.49 31.90 -7.82
C ASP A 241 1.07 31.39 -7.46
N PRO A 242 0.41 31.93 -6.42
CA PRO A 242 -0.90 31.44 -5.97
C PRO A 242 -2.02 31.55 -6.99
N GLN A 243 -2.00 32.56 -7.88
CA GLN A 243 -3.04 32.73 -8.89
C GLN A 243 -2.89 31.71 -10.01
N GLU A 244 -1.65 31.51 -10.48
CA GLU A 244 -1.36 30.47 -11.47
C GLU A 244 -1.57 29.06 -10.88
N ASP A 245 -1.25 28.84 -9.61
CA ASP A 245 -1.51 27.58 -8.91
C ASP A 245 -3.01 27.27 -8.81
N SER A 246 -3.85 28.28 -8.56
CA SER A 246 -5.31 28.15 -8.57
C SER A 246 -5.84 27.82 -9.96
N LYS A 247 -5.34 28.50 -11.01
CA LYS A 247 -5.70 28.18 -12.41
C LYS A 247 -5.27 26.76 -12.78
N GLN A 248 -4.14 26.29 -12.25
CA GLN A 248 -3.66 24.94 -12.44
C GLN A 248 -4.60 23.91 -11.82
N ALA A 249 -5.07 24.16 -10.60
CA ALA A 249 -6.09 23.32 -9.95
C ALA A 249 -7.41 23.31 -10.74
N GLU A 250 -7.90 24.47 -11.20
CA GLU A 250 -9.10 24.56 -12.05
C GLU A 250 -8.94 23.83 -13.38
N LYS A 251 -7.75 23.89 -13.98
CA LYS A 251 -7.43 23.16 -15.21
C LYS A 251 -7.49 21.65 -14.99
N LEU A 252 -6.91 21.15 -13.90
CA LEU A 252 -7.00 19.73 -13.54
C LEU A 252 -8.45 19.34 -13.25
N ALA A 253 -9.14 20.15 -12.45
CA ALA A 253 -10.52 19.92 -12.09
C ALA A 253 -11.39 19.78 -13.34
N ASN A 254 -11.16 20.58 -14.39
CA ASN A 254 -11.96 20.61 -15.61
C ASN A 254 -11.41 19.77 -16.77
N SER A 255 -10.34 19.00 -16.56
CA SER A 255 -9.78 18.15 -17.61
C SER A 255 -10.70 16.97 -17.90
N ALA A 256 -11.32 16.97 -19.09
CA ALA A 256 -12.22 15.91 -19.53
C ALA A 256 -11.50 14.55 -19.60
N LYS A 257 -10.21 14.55 -19.97
CA LYS A 257 -9.38 13.35 -20.01
C LYS A 257 -9.17 12.77 -18.61
N ASP A 258 -8.67 13.59 -17.68
CA ASP A 258 -8.36 13.13 -16.31
C ASP A 258 -9.63 12.70 -15.56
N ARG A 259 -10.77 13.41 -15.75
CA ARG A 259 -12.07 12.99 -15.22
C ARG A 259 -12.51 11.63 -15.76
N ALA A 260 -12.33 11.37 -17.06
CA ALA A 260 -12.69 10.09 -17.67
C ALA A 260 -11.85 8.94 -17.12
N GLU A 261 -10.52 9.11 -17.04
CA GLU A 261 -9.61 8.11 -16.44
C GLU A 261 -9.94 7.86 -14.96
N ASN A 262 -10.20 8.93 -14.19
CA ASN A 262 -10.60 8.80 -12.80
C ASN A 262 -11.92 8.05 -12.64
N LEU A 263 -12.92 8.35 -13.47
CA LEU A 263 -14.22 7.66 -13.45
C LEU A 263 -14.08 6.16 -13.74
N MET A 264 -13.25 5.79 -14.71
CA MET A 264 -12.97 4.38 -15.02
C MET A 264 -12.39 3.64 -13.80
N ILE A 265 -11.48 4.27 -13.07
CA ILE A 265 -10.94 3.69 -11.82
C ILE A 265 -11.97 3.67 -10.71
N VAL A 266 -12.82 4.69 -10.58
CA VAL A 266 -13.93 4.68 -9.62
C VAL A 266 -14.84 3.49 -9.87
N ASP A 267 -15.22 3.23 -11.11
CA ASP A 267 -16.09 2.09 -11.45
C ASP A 267 -15.41 0.75 -11.21
N LEU A 268 -14.10 0.64 -11.48
CA LEU A 268 -13.32 -0.55 -11.14
C LEU A 268 -13.29 -0.78 -9.62
N MET A 269 -12.99 0.26 -8.83
CA MET A 269 -12.95 0.15 -7.38
C MET A 269 -14.32 -0.15 -6.77
N ARG A 270 -15.41 0.40 -7.34
CA ARG A 270 -16.79 0.04 -6.96
C ARG A 270 -17.08 -1.43 -7.22
N ASN A 271 -16.61 -1.96 -8.34
CA ASN A 271 -16.76 -3.38 -8.66
C ASN A 271 -15.96 -4.25 -7.68
N ASP A 272 -14.69 -3.92 -7.44
CA ASP A 272 -13.80 -4.65 -6.53
C ASP A 272 -14.38 -4.74 -5.11
N ILE A 273 -14.70 -3.61 -4.49
CA ILE A 273 -15.27 -3.59 -3.13
C ILE A 273 -16.68 -4.19 -3.11
N GLY A 274 -17.45 -4.01 -4.19
CA GLY A 274 -18.82 -4.52 -4.32
C GLY A 274 -18.92 -6.04 -4.33
N ARG A 275 -17.82 -6.76 -4.58
CA ARG A 275 -17.76 -8.23 -4.48
C ARG A 275 -17.97 -8.75 -3.06
N VAL A 276 -17.60 -7.94 -2.05
CA VAL A 276 -17.63 -8.34 -0.63
C VAL A 276 -18.46 -7.40 0.24
N ALA A 277 -18.74 -6.18 -0.22
CA ALA A 277 -19.51 -5.21 0.55
C ALA A 277 -20.98 -5.61 0.72
N VAL A 278 -21.63 -5.10 1.77
CA VAL A 278 -23.08 -5.21 1.98
C VAL A 278 -23.82 -4.67 0.76
N ALA A 279 -24.80 -5.42 0.26
CA ALA A 279 -25.57 -5.05 -0.92
C ALA A 279 -26.18 -3.64 -0.79
N GLY A 280 -25.97 -2.81 -1.81
CA GLY A 280 -26.47 -1.42 -1.83
C GLY A 280 -25.70 -0.42 -0.94
N SER A 281 -24.65 -0.85 -0.23
CA SER A 281 -23.85 0.05 0.62
C SER A 281 -22.81 0.86 -0.15
N VAL A 282 -22.39 0.40 -1.34
CA VAL A 282 -21.37 1.05 -2.16
C VAL A 282 -21.85 2.42 -2.65
N LYS A 283 -21.13 3.47 -2.25
CA LYS A 283 -21.42 4.88 -2.56
C LYS A 283 -20.17 5.58 -3.09
N VAL A 284 -20.38 6.65 -3.83
CA VAL A 284 -19.31 7.56 -4.27
C VAL A 284 -19.61 8.95 -3.74
N PRO A 285 -19.33 9.24 -2.45
CA PRO A 285 -19.67 10.53 -1.84
C PRO A 285 -18.93 11.71 -2.47
N GLU A 286 -17.72 11.51 -2.99
CA GLU A 286 -16.91 12.54 -3.61
C GLU A 286 -16.41 12.07 -4.98
N LEU A 287 -16.59 12.91 -6.00
CA LEU A 287 -16.08 12.70 -7.35
C LEU A 287 -15.28 13.92 -7.79
N PHE A 288 -14.08 13.67 -8.33
CA PHE A 288 -13.24 14.69 -8.99
C PHE A 288 -12.86 15.87 -8.07
N VAL A 289 -12.54 15.58 -6.81
CA VAL A 289 -12.06 16.58 -5.85
C VAL A 289 -10.57 16.82 -6.10
N VAL A 290 -10.18 18.08 -6.31
CA VAL A 290 -8.76 18.44 -6.40
C VAL A 290 -8.20 18.66 -5.00
N GLU A 291 -7.25 17.83 -4.60
CA GLU A 291 -6.53 17.94 -3.33
C GLU A 291 -5.14 18.55 -3.55
N PRO A 292 -4.80 19.66 -2.87
CA PRO A 292 -3.46 20.22 -2.93
C PRO A 292 -2.50 19.45 -2.02
N PHE A 293 -1.40 18.98 -2.59
CA PHE A 293 -0.23 18.44 -1.88
C PHE A 293 0.96 19.41 -2.02
N PRO A 294 2.06 19.23 -1.25
CA PRO A 294 3.20 20.15 -1.31
C PRO A 294 3.81 20.30 -2.72
N ALA A 295 3.91 19.22 -3.49
CA ALA A 295 4.53 19.23 -4.81
C ALA A 295 3.54 19.21 -5.99
N VAL A 296 2.32 18.71 -5.78
CA VAL A 296 1.34 18.49 -6.86
C VAL A 296 -0.10 18.76 -6.40
N HIS A 297 -1.01 18.99 -7.35
CA HIS A 297 -2.46 18.84 -7.21
C HIS A 297 -2.87 17.46 -7.69
N HIS A 298 -3.72 16.76 -6.94
CA HIS A 298 -4.24 15.44 -7.29
C HIS A 298 -5.75 15.49 -7.49
N LEU A 299 -6.26 14.82 -8.51
CA LEU A 299 -7.69 14.58 -8.69
C LEU A 299 -8.07 13.26 -8.01
N VAL A 300 -8.89 13.38 -6.97
CA VAL A 300 -9.24 12.29 -6.04
C VAL A 300 -10.74 12.08 -6.07
N SER A 301 -11.15 10.82 -6.02
CA SER A 301 -12.54 10.43 -5.76
C SER A 301 -12.57 9.53 -4.54
N THR A 302 -13.66 9.57 -3.78
CA THR A 302 -13.84 8.76 -2.58
C THR A 302 -14.96 7.76 -2.83
N ILE A 303 -14.69 6.47 -2.65
CA ILE A 303 -15.67 5.40 -2.67
C ILE A 303 -15.77 4.82 -1.27
N THR A 304 -17.00 4.66 -0.79
CA THR A 304 -17.28 4.04 0.52
C THR A 304 -18.22 2.86 0.40
N ALA A 305 -18.16 1.95 1.36
CA ALA A 305 -19.07 0.82 1.48
C ALA A 305 -19.08 0.27 2.92
N GLN A 306 -19.91 -0.73 3.20
CA GLN A 306 -19.94 -1.43 4.48
C GLN A 306 -19.49 -2.87 4.30
N LEU A 307 -18.58 -3.34 5.16
CA LEU A 307 -18.16 -4.74 5.20
C LEU A 307 -19.21 -5.55 6.00
N PRO A 308 -19.69 -6.69 5.49
CA PRO A 308 -20.57 -7.58 6.27
C PRO A 308 -19.89 -8.08 7.54
N GLU A 309 -20.64 -8.18 8.64
CA GLU A 309 -20.13 -8.64 9.95
C GLU A 309 -19.52 -10.05 9.93
N GLN A 310 -19.84 -10.85 8.90
CA GLN A 310 -19.34 -12.22 8.74
C GLN A 310 -17.99 -12.30 8.01
N LEU A 311 -17.55 -11.20 7.38
CA LEU A 311 -16.30 -11.12 6.64
C LEU A 311 -15.25 -10.33 7.41
N HIS A 312 -13.99 -10.59 7.09
CA HIS A 312 -12.84 -9.89 7.66
C HIS A 312 -12.26 -8.90 6.65
N ALA A 313 -11.46 -7.95 7.14
CA ALA A 313 -10.73 -7.01 6.28
C ALA A 313 -9.78 -7.73 5.30
N SER A 314 -9.32 -8.93 5.65
CA SER A 314 -8.51 -9.80 4.78
C SER A 314 -9.28 -10.29 3.56
N ASP A 315 -10.59 -10.59 3.69
CA ASP A 315 -11.46 -10.95 2.57
C ASP A 315 -11.61 -9.77 1.59
N LEU A 316 -11.75 -8.56 2.12
CA LEU A 316 -11.79 -7.33 1.34
C LEU A 316 -10.47 -7.07 0.60
N LEU A 317 -9.34 -7.23 1.30
CA LEU A 317 -8.03 -7.09 0.67
C LEU A 317 -7.88 -8.10 -0.48
N ARG A 318 -8.22 -9.37 -0.24
CA ARG A 318 -8.18 -10.43 -1.25
C ARG A 318 -9.03 -10.10 -2.48
N ALA A 319 -10.26 -9.62 -2.28
CA ALA A 319 -11.18 -9.35 -3.37
C ALA A 319 -10.76 -8.18 -4.28
N ALA A 320 -10.04 -7.21 -3.72
CA ALA A 320 -9.63 -6.00 -4.43
C ALA A 320 -8.18 -6.01 -4.91
N PHE A 321 -7.33 -6.94 -4.46
CA PHE A 321 -5.90 -6.94 -4.77
C PHE A 321 -5.59 -7.42 -6.20
N PRO A 322 -4.58 -6.84 -6.89
CA PRO A 322 -3.91 -5.58 -6.57
C PRO A 322 -4.79 -4.37 -6.96
N GLY A 323 -4.37 -3.17 -6.55
CA GLY A 323 -5.15 -1.95 -6.77
C GLY A 323 -5.45 -1.66 -8.24
N GLY A 324 -6.70 -1.29 -8.54
CA GLY A 324 -7.13 -0.94 -9.89
C GLY A 324 -6.39 0.26 -10.50
N SER A 325 -5.92 1.19 -9.66
CA SER A 325 -5.20 2.39 -10.08
C SER A 325 -3.81 2.12 -10.65
N ILE A 326 -3.24 0.93 -10.40
CA ILE A 326 -1.88 0.54 -10.83
C ILE A 326 -1.86 -0.68 -11.77
N THR A 327 -3.03 -1.22 -12.12
CA THR A 327 -3.22 -2.30 -13.10
C THR A 327 -3.87 -1.76 -14.37
N GLY A 328 -5.18 -1.56 -14.34
CA GLY A 328 -5.99 -1.21 -15.49
C GLY A 328 -7.37 -1.85 -15.44
N ALA A 329 -8.19 -1.59 -16.45
CA ALA A 329 -9.57 -2.06 -16.53
C ALA A 329 -9.83 -2.68 -17.91
N PRO A 330 -10.37 -3.91 -18.02
CA PRO A 330 -10.62 -4.89 -16.94
C PRO A 330 -9.33 -5.44 -16.30
N LYS A 331 -9.32 -5.64 -14.98
CA LYS A 331 -8.10 -5.90 -14.18
C LYS A 331 -7.26 -7.10 -14.63
N VAL A 332 -7.89 -8.22 -14.96
CA VAL A 332 -7.16 -9.46 -15.33
C VAL A 332 -6.55 -9.38 -16.73
N ARG A 333 -7.15 -8.61 -17.64
CA ARG A 333 -6.65 -8.48 -19.02
C ARG A 333 -5.56 -7.42 -19.13
N ALA A 334 -5.63 -6.38 -18.29
CA ALA A 334 -4.65 -5.30 -18.19
C ALA A 334 -3.31 -5.78 -17.65
#